data_AF-A0A9D1ICV7-F1
#
_entry.id   AF-A0A9D1ICV7-F1
#
_cell.length_a   1.000
_cell.length_b   1.000
_cell.length_c   1.000
_cell.angle_alpha   90.00
_cell.angle_beta   90.00
_cell.angle_gamma   90.00
#
_symmetry.space_group_name_H-M   'P 1'
#
loop_
_entity.id
_entity.type
_entity.pdbx_description
1 polymer ?
#
loop_
_entity_poly.entity_id
_entity_poly.type
_entity_poly.pdbx_seq_one_letter_code
_entity_poly.pdbx_strand_id
1 'polypeptide(L)' 'MTDQNTTPKSWEETVDPVAAKRKSWAGFIEDAAVTFFDSNNLEKMTLEDGTGNKAKLQRTKNNSIKIEYTSSVVL' A
#
# COMPACT_ATOMS: atom_id res chain seq x y z
N MET A 1 -9.88 -33.00 -15.92
CA MET A 1 -10.93 -32.27 -15.18
C MET A 1 -10.24 -31.67 -13.97
N THR A 2 -10.11 -30.36 -13.90
CA THR A 2 -9.49 -29.68 -12.74
C THR A 2 -10.55 -28.79 -12.13
N ASP A 3 -11.02 -29.24 -10.96
CA ASP A 3 -12.03 -28.59 -10.14
C ASP A 3 -11.64 -27.16 -9.77
N GLN A 4 -12.61 -26.27 -9.95
CA GLN A 4 -12.51 -24.86 -9.66
C GLN A 4 -12.53 -24.65 -8.14
N ASN A 5 -11.47 -24.02 -7.64
CA ASN A 5 -11.41 -23.46 -6.30
C ASN A 5 -12.38 -22.27 -6.21
N THR A 6 -13.63 -22.52 -5.81
CA THR A 6 -14.61 -21.47 -5.50
C THR A 6 -14.34 -20.89 -4.11
N THR A 7 -13.45 -19.89 -4.06
CA THR A 7 -13.47 -18.93 -2.96
C THR A 7 -14.70 -18.04 -3.13
N PRO A 8 -15.61 -17.94 -2.12
CA PRO A 8 -16.79 -17.11 -2.24
C PRO A 8 -16.36 -15.64 -2.32
N LYS A 9 -16.70 -14.99 -3.44
CA LYS A 9 -16.55 -13.55 -3.63
C LYS A 9 -17.34 -12.82 -2.56
N SER A 10 -16.71 -11.92 -1.81
CA SER A 10 -17.44 -11.09 -0.85
C SER A 10 -18.39 -10.16 -1.60
N TRP A 11 -19.46 -9.74 -0.93
CA TRP A 11 -20.50 -8.90 -1.50
C TRP A 11 -19.96 -7.55 -2.03
N GLU A 12 -18.79 -7.09 -1.58
CA GLU A 12 -18.11 -5.91 -2.13
C GLU A 12 -17.55 -6.14 -3.55
N GLU A 13 -17.19 -7.38 -3.92
CA GLU A 13 -16.57 -7.71 -5.22
C GLU A 13 -17.59 -7.75 -6.37
N THR A 14 -18.88 -7.89 -6.07
CA THR A 14 -19.95 -7.97 -7.08
C THR A 14 -20.47 -6.60 -7.53
N VAL A 15 -20.16 -5.52 -6.80
CA VAL A 15 -20.74 -4.18 -7.04
C VAL A 15 -19.85 -3.27 -7.86
N ASP A 16 -18.52 -3.40 -7.74
CA ASP A 16 -17.55 -2.76 -8.63
C ASP A 16 -16.20 -3.51 -8.58
N PRO A 17 -15.85 -4.33 -9.59
CA PRO A 17 -14.59 -5.07 -9.61
C PRO A 17 -13.35 -4.17 -9.67
N VAL A 18 -13.51 -2.87 -9.98
CA VAL A 18 -12.43 -1.87 -9.94
C VAL A 18 -12.21 -1.36 -8.51
N ALA A 19 -13.27 -1.17 -7.73
CA ALA A 19 -13.17 -0.73 -6.34
C ALA A 19 -12.56 -1.82 -5.44
N ALA A 20 -12.92 -3.09 -5.65
CA ALA A 20 -12.32 -4.22 -4.92
C ALA A 20 -10.81 -4.39 -5.18
N LYS A 21 -10.30 -3.88 -6.31
CA LYS A 21 -8.88 -3.89 -6.66
C LYS A 21 -8.10 -2.68 -6.13
N ARG A 22 -8.77 -1.62 -5.65
CA ARG A 22 -8.07 -0.45 -5.10
C ARG A 22 -7.54 -0.80 -3.72
N LYS A 23 -6.21 -0.98 -3.62
CA LYS A 23 -5.53 -1.10 -2.33
C LYS A 23 -5.80 0.16 -1.51
N SER A 24 -5.97 0.00 -0.20
CA SER A 24 -5.95 1.13 0.73
C SER A 24 -4.61 1.86 0.63
N TRP A 25 -4.54 3.12 1.07
CA TRP A 25 -3.28 3.86 1.10
C TRP A 25 -2.16 3.08 1.81
N ALA A 26 -2.45 2.50 2.97
CA ALA A 26 -1.52 1.63 3.69
C ALA A 26 -1.10 0.41 2.84
N GLY A 27 -2.07 -0.26 2.20
CA GLY A 27 -1.78 -1.41 1.34
C GLY A 27 -0.97 -1.07 0.08
N PHE A 28 -1.09 0.15 -0.44
CA PHE A 28 -0.22 0.64 -1.51
C PHE A 28 1.20 0.91 -1.01
N ILE A 29 1.32 1.54 0.17
CA ILE A 29 2.62 1.87 0.76
C ILE A 29 3.41 0.62 1.10
N GLU A 30 2.80 -0.34 1.80
CA GLU A 30 3.44 -1.57 2.28
C GLU A 30 3.82 -2.55 1.16
N ASP A 31 3.26 -2.37 -0.04
CA ASP A 31 3.56 -3.23 -1.19
C ASP A 31 4.35 -2.49 -2.27
N ALA A 32 3.65 -1.67 -3.07
CA ALA A 32 4.24 -1.06 -4.26
C ALA A 32 5.32 -0.02 -3.90
N ALA A 33 5.05 0.84 -2.91
CA ALA A 33 6.00 1.89 -2.55
C ALA A 33 7.25 1.32 -1.85
N VAL A 34 7.09 0.36 -0.94
CA VAL A 34 8.22 -0.34 -0.31
C VAL A 34 9.05 -1.09 -1.36
N THR A 35 8.40 -1.81 -2.28
CA THR A 35 9.11 -2.53 -3.35
C THR A 35 9.93 -1.59 -4.22
N PHE A 36 9.35 -0.46 -4.63
CA PHE A 36 10.05 0.57 -5.39
C PHE A 36 11.23 1.17 -4.60
N PHE A 37 11.00 1.50 -3.32
CA PHE A 37 12.01 2.05 -2.43
C PHE A 37 13.22 1.14 -2.30
N ASP A 38 12.96 -0.15 -2.09
CA ASP A 38 14.00 -1.16 -1.92
C ASP A 38 14.75 -1.44 -3.22
N SER A 39 14.02 -1.64 -4.32
CA SER A 39 14.58 -1.98 -5.64
C SER A 39 15.52 -0.91 -6.20
N ASN A 40 15.31 0.36 -5.82
CA ASN A 40 16.15 1.47 -6.24
C ASN A 40 17.20 1.85 -5.19
N ASN A 41 17.35 1.05 -4.12
CA ASN A 41 18.27 1.27 -3.01
C ASN A 41 18.21 2.71 -2.45
N LEU A 42 16.99 3.21 -2.25
CA LEU A 42 16.79 4.56 -1.75
C LEU A 42 17.05 4.62 -0.23
N GLU A 43 17.54 5.76 0.24
CA GLU A 43 17.76 6.01 1.67
C GLU A 43 16.55 6.67 2.35
N LYS A 44 15.79 7.49 1.60
CA LYS A 44 14.62 8.21 2.11
C LYS A 44 13.66 8.56 0.98
N MET A 45 12.36 8.40 1.25
CA MET A 45 11.27 8.75 0.31
C MET A 45 10.07 9.27 1.09
N THR A 46 9.37 10.25 0.54
CA THR A 46 8.15 10.82 1.11
C THR A 46 7.07 10.83 0.03
N LEU A 47 5.87 10.36 0.37
CA LEU A 47 4.73 10.23 -0.54
C LEU A 47 3.51 10.89 0.07
N GLU A 48 2.69 11.48 -0.77
CA GLU A 48 1.42 12.11 -0.43
C GLU A 48 0.41 11.80 -1.53
N ASP A 49 -0.80 11.38 -1.15
CA ASP A 49 -1.85 10.99 -2.09
C ASP A 49 -2.74 12.16 -2.55
N GLY A 50 -2.45 13.38 -2.08
CA GLY A 50 -3.21 14.59 -2.38
C GLY A 50 -4.53 14.74 -1.59
N THR A 51 -4.91 13.74 -0.79
CA THR A 51 -6.12 13.76 0.06
C THR A 51 -5.79 13.90 1.55
N GLY A 52 -4.52 14.15 1.86
CA GLY A 52 -4.03 14.33 3.23
C GLY A 52 -3.37 13.11 3.84
N ASN A 53 -3.34 11.97 3.13
CA ASN A 53 -2.56 10.81 3.58
C ASN A 53 -1.11 10.98 3.13
N LYS A 54 -0.19 10.92 4.10
CA LYS A 54 1.25 11.00 3.86
C LYS A 54 1.95 9.78 4.42
N ALA A 55 3.04 9.40 3.78
CA ALA A 55 3.92 8.35 4.24
C ALA A 55 5.38 8.76 4.03
N LYS A 56 6.24 8.37 4.95
CA LYS A 56 7.68 8.53 4.85
C LYS A 56 8.36 7.18 5.04
N LEU A 57 9.14 6.78 4.05
CA LEU A 57 9.99 5.61 4.09
C LEU A 57 11.41 6.07 4.35
N GLN A 58 12.10 5.40 5.27
CA GLN A 58 13.49 5.69 5.58
C GLN A 58 14.25 4.39 5.86
N ARG A 59 15.40 4.25 5.20
CA ARG A 59 16.33 3.16 5.45
C ARG A 59 17.06 3.42 6.76
N THR A 60 17.09 2.40 7.59
CA THR A 60 17.74 2.44 8.91
C THR A 60 19.17 1.90 8.80
N LYS A 61 19.97 2.10 9.86
CA LYS A 61 21.37 1.62 9.89
C LYS A 61 21.51 0.10 9.79
N ASN A 62 20.46 -0.68 10.12
CA ASN A 62 20.44 -2.14 9.96
C ASN A 62 19.78 -2.59 8.64
N ASN A 63 19.69 -1.68 7.67
CA ASN A 63 19.10 -1.90 6.35
C ASN A 63 17.59 -2.24 6.35
N SER A 64 16.91 -2.08 7.48
CA SER A 64 15.45 -2.19 7.55
C SER A 64 14.76 -0.94 6.99
N ILE A 65 13.51 -1.08 6.58
CA ILE A 65 12.70 0.04 6.08
C ILE A 65 11.76 0.47 7.19
N LYS A 66 11.93 1.70 7.66
CA LYS A 66 11.00 2.34 8.59
C LYS A 66 9.91 3.07 7.79
N ILE A 67 8.65 2.80 8.09
CA ILE A 67 7.49 3.47 7.49
C ILE A 67 6.82 4.33 8.57
N GLU A 68 6.66 5.62 8.30
CA GLU A 68 5.94 6.57 9.15
C GLU A 68 4.72 7.08 8.38
N TYR A 69 3.52 6.77 8.86
CA TYR A 69 2.28 7.34 8.33
C TYR A 69 1.99 8.66 9.03
N THR A 70 1.57 9.67 8.28
CA THR A 70 1.14 10.95 8.84
C THR A 70 -0.11 11.39 8.10
N SER A 71 -1.24 11.42 8.79
CA SER A 71 -2.47 12.03 8.24
C SER A 71 -2.46 13.51 8.55
N SER A 72 -2.84 14.34 7.59
CA SER A 72 -3.08 15.77 7.80
C SER A 72 -4.55 16.09 8.11
N VAL A 73 -5.40 15.08 8.26
CA VAL A 73 -6.78 15.27 8.69
C VAL A 73 -6.78 15.55 10.19
N VAL A 74 -6.71 16.83 10.55
CA VAL A 74 -7.12 17.31 11.87
C VAL A 74 -8.65 17.25 11.87
N LEU A 75 -9.23 16.29 12.60
CA LEU A 75 -10.66 16.24 12.88
C LEU A 75 -11.09 17.44 13.75
#